data_AF-A0A1G2ZUA2-F1
#
_entry.id   AF-A0A1G2ZUA2-F1
#
_cell.length_a   1.000
_cell.length_b   1.000
_cell.length_c   1.000
_cell.angle_alpha   90.00
_cell.angle_beta   90.00
_cell.angle_gamma   90.00
#
_symmetry.space_group_name_H-M   'P 1'
#
loop_
_entity.id
_entity.type
_entity.pdbx_description
1 polymer ?
#
loop_
_entity_poly.entity_id
_entity_poly.type
_entity_poly.pdbx_seq_one_letter_code
_entity_poly.pdbx_strand_id
1 'polypeptide(L)'
;MIMRRKKQAGFTLIEVMAGMVIMAVGLLLLLPMMVTSIQANNIAKNSTEASMLLKDKMENLKNMNPAVSGADTVGTTTRNWTVTPVSANLTQLTVTVHWADERGNPHSNTMMSYMSAH
;
A
#
# COMPACT_ATOMS: atom_id res chain seq x y z
N MET A 1 56.37 -17.82 -39.21
CA MET A 1 55.67 -16.74 -38.48
C MET A 1 55.40 -17.24 -37.06
N ILE A 2 56.09 -16.73 -36.04
CA ILE A 2 55.98 -17.22 -34.65
C ILE A 2 55.03 -16.30 -33.89
N MET A 3 53.85 -16.80 -33.51
CA MET A 3 52.90 -16.10 -32.65
C MET A 3 53.36 -16.17 -31.20
N ARG A 4 53.83 -15.04 -30.64
CA ARG A 4 54.09 -14.92 -29.20
C ARG A 4 52.77 -14.97 -28.43
N ARG A 5 52.55 -16.00 -27.62
CA ARG A 5 51.45 -16.01 -26.63
C ARG A 5 51.70 -14.92 -25.59
N LYS A 6 50.74 -14.03 -25.38
CA LYS A 6 50.77 -13.05 -24.29
C LYS A 6 50.72 -13.80 -22.95
N LYS A 7 51.62 -13.46 -22.02
CA LYS A 7 51.56 -13.99 -20.65
C LYS A 7 50.30 -13.45 -19.97
N GLN A 8 49.41 -14.34 -19.54
CA GLN A 8 48.27 -13.97 -18.70
C GLN A 8 48.78 -13.69 -17.30
N ALA A 9 48.68 -12.44 -16.85
CA ALA A 9 48.86 -12.11 -15.44
C ALA A 9 47.62 -12.61 -14.68
N GLY A 10 47.81 -13.45 -13.67
CA GLY A 10 46.73 -13.89 -12.77
C GLY A 10 46.38 -12.81 -11.75
N PHE A 11 45.22 -12.97 -11.09
CA PHE A 11 44.78 -12.08 -10.01
C PHE A 11 45.67 -12.23 -8.77
N THR A 12 45.91 -11.12 -8.07
CA THR A 12 46.64 -11.14 -6.80
C THR A 12 45.72 -11.46 -5.63
N LEU A 13 46.22 -12.08 -4.55
CA LEU A 13 45.41 -12.37 -3.36
C LEU A 13 44.75 -11.11 -2.79
N ILE A 14 45.48 -9.99 -2.77
CA ILE A 14 44.97 -8.70 -2.28
C ILE A 14 43.83 -8.16 -3.14
N GLU A 15 43.84 -8.41 -4.44
CA GLU A 15 42.78 -8.01 -5.37
C GLU A 15 41.49 -8.80 -5.13
N VAL A 16 41.61 -10.10 -4.84
CA VAL A 16 40.44 -10.91 -4.45
C VAL A 16 39.88 -10.43 -3.10
N MET A 17 40.75 -10.14 -2.13
CA MET A 17 40.33 -9.59 -0.83
C MET A 17 39.64 -8.23 -0.97
N ALA A 18 40.19 -7.33 -1.78
CA ALA A 18 39.58 -6.04 -2.07
C ALA A 18 38.22 -6.21 -2.76
N GLY A 19 38.12 -7.13 -3.73
CA GLY A 19 36.87 -7.46 -4.41
C GLY A 19 35.79 -8.00 -3.46
N MET A 20 36.17 -8.87 -2.51
CA MET A 20 35.25 -9.36 -1.48
C MET A 20 34.72 -8.23 -0.58
N VAL A 21 35.58 -7.29 -0.18
CA VAL A 21 35.16 -6.13 0.63
C VAL A 21 34.20 -5.23 -0.16
N ILE A 22 34.54 -4.92 -1.41
CA ILE A 22 33.67 -4.10 -2.28
C ILE A 22 32.32 -4.78 -2.49
N MET A 23 32.29 -6.10 -2.71
CA MET A 23 31.05 -6.87 -2.86
C MET A 23 30.23 -6.85 -1.57
N ALA A 24 30.86 -7.07 -0.41
CA ALA A 24 30.18 -7.05 0.87
C ALA A 24 29.52 -5.69 1.14
N VAL A 25 30.25 -4.59 0.90
CA VAL A 25 29.72 -3.23 1.02
C VAL A 25 28.59 -3.00 0.01
N GLY A 26 28.76 -3.45 -1.24
CA GLY A 26 27.75 -3.33 -2.30
C GLY A 26 26.42 -4.01 -1.93
N LEU A 27 26.45 -5.18 -1.30
CA LEU A 27 25.25 -5.88 -0.85
C LEU A 27 24.54 -5.16 0.30
N LEU A 28 25.28 -4.56 1.24
CA LEU A 28 24.71 -3.78 2.33
C LEU A 28 23.95 -2.55 1.83
N LEU A 29 24.40 -1.94 0.72
CA LEU A 29 23.73 -0.79 0.10
C LEU A 29 22.34 -1.13 -0.48
N LEU A 30 22.01 -2.42 -0.67
CA LEU A 30 20.70 -2.85 -1.17
C LEU A 30 19.64 -2.96 -0.06
N LEU A 31 20.06 -3.08 1.20
CA LEU A 31 19.15 -3.27 2.34
C LEU A 31 18.07 -2.16 2.46
N PRO A 32 18.38 -0.87 2.25
CA PRO A 32 17.35 0.18 2.28
C PRO A 32 16.24 -0.04 1.24
N MET A 33 16.59 -0.52 0.05
CA MET A 33 15.61 -0.80 -1.01
C MET A 33 14.65 -1.92 -0.59
N MET A 34 15.19 -2.98 0.02
CA MET A 34 14.37 -4.07 0.55
C MET A 34 13.39 -3.58 1.63
N VAL A 35 13.88 -2.74 2.55
CA VAL A 35 13.04 -2.14 3.59
C VAL A 35 11.94 -1.25 2.99
N THR A 36 12.23 -0.46 1.96
CA THR A 36 11.20 0.34 1.28
C THR A 36 10.18 -0.53 0.54
N SER A 37 10.60 -1.64 -0.07
CA SER A 37 9.70 -2.55 -0.77
C SER A 37 8.72 -3.25 0.16
N ILE A 38 9.19 -3.72 1.32
CA ILE A 38 8.34 -4.34 2.34
C ILE A 38 7.28 -3.35 2.83
N GLN A 39 7.68 -2.11 3.14
CA GLN A 39 6.74 -1.09 3.59
C GLN A 39 5.70 -0.73 2.53
N ALA A 40 6.13 -0.58 1.27
CA ALA A 40 5.22 -0.31 0.17
C ALA A 40 4.18 -1.44 0.03
N ASN A 41 4.60 -2.70 0.18
CA ASN A 41 3.69 -3.84 0.16
C ASN A 41 2.71 -3.83 1.34
N ASN A 42 3.15 -3.46 2.55
CA ASN A 42 2.26 -3.37 3.73
C ASN A 42 1.22 -2.25 3.56
N ILE A 43 1.63 -1.08 3.05
CA ILE A 43 0.71 0.03 2.72
C ILE A 43 -0.30 -0.40 1.65
N ALA A 44 0.15 -1.08 0.59
CA ALA A 44 -0.73 -1.56 -0.47
C ALA A 44 -1.74 -2.59 0.06
N LYS A 45 -1.30 -3.50 0.94
CA LYS A 45 -2.17 -4.48 1.62
C LYS A 45 -3.24 -3.78 2.46
N ASN A 46 -2.85 -2.87 3.35
CA ASN A 46 -3.78 -2.15 4.22
C ASN A 46 -4.77 -1.30 3.41
N SER A 47 -4.32 -0.65 2.33
CA SER A 47 -5.20 0.10 1.42
C SER A 47 -6.22 -0.81 0.73
N THR A 48 -5.81 -2.02 0.35
CA THR A 48 -6.72 -3.02 -0.24
C THR A 48 -7.75 -3.48 0.77
N GLU A 49 -7.34 -3.81 2.01
CA GLU A 49 -8.25 -4.18 3.10
C GLU A 49 -9.24 -3.04 3.43
N ALA A 50 -8.76 -1.80 3.53
CA ALA A 50 -9.61 -0.62 3.74
C ALA A 50 -10.63 -0.45 2.59
N SER A 51 -10.23 -0.74 1.35
CA SER A 51 -11.11 -0.70 0.19
C SER A 51 -12.16 -1.81 0.20
N MET A 52 -11.83 -3.00 0.74
CA MET A 52 -12.83 -4.05 0.96
C MET A 52 -13.85 -3.62 2.02
N LEU A 53 -13.39 -3.04 3.15
CA LEU A 53 -14.27 -2.52 4.20
C LEU A 53 -15.17 -1.38 3.72
N LEU A 54 -14.68 -0.52 2.82
CA LEU A 54 -15.48 0.50 2.14
C LEU A 54 -16.62 -0.11 1.34
N LYS A 55 -16.30 -1.10 0.48
CA LYS A 55 -17.27 -1.75 -0.39
C LYS A 55 -18.34 -2.48 0.41
N ASP A 56 -17.92 -3.27 1.40
CA ASP A 56 -18.82 -3.96 2.32
C ASP A 56 -19.79 -2.98 2.99
N LYS A 57 -19.27 -1.86 3.52
CA LYS A 57 -20.13 -0.86 4.15
C LYS A 57 -21.06 -0.17 3.15
N MET A 58 -20.58 0.13 1.94
CA MET A 58 -21.38 0.72 0.88
C MET A 58 -22.55 -0.21 0.48
N GLU A 59 -22.30 -1.50 0.34
CA GLU A 59 -23.35 -2.49 0.06
C GLU A 59 -24.35 -2.60 1.20
N ASN A 60 -23.87 -2.61 2.45
CA ASN A 60 -24.73 -2.60 3.62
C ASN A 60 -25.65 -1.38 3.66
N LEU A 61 -25.13 -0.18 3.35
CA LEU A 61 -25.93 1.05 3.28
C LEU A 61 -26.96 1.03 2.16
N LYS A 62 -26.63 0.42 1.00
CA LYS A 62 -27.59 0.27 -0.11
C LYS A 62 -28.74 -0.68 0.22
N ASN A 63 -28.49 -1.68 1.07
CA ASN A 63 -29.50 -2.62 1.52
C ASN A 63 -30.30 -2.10 2.73
N MET A 64 -29.87 -1.00 3.36
CA MET A 64 -30.53 -0.40 4.50
C MET A 64 -31.61 0.58 4.04
N ASN A 65 -32.86 0.38 4.48
CA ASN A 65 -33.97 1.28 4.20
C ASN A 65 -34.69 1.70 5.50
N PRO A 66 -34.56 2.96 5.97
CA PRO A 66 -33.75 4.04 5.40
C PRO A 66 -32.27 3.91 5.78
N ALA A 67 -31.36 4.27 4.87
CA ALA A 67 -29.94 4.40 5.17
C ALA A 67 -29.70 5.61 6.10
N VAL A 68 -28.85 5.43 7.13
CA VAL A 68 -28.52 6.47 8.11
C VAL A 68 -27.01 6.73 8.16
N SER A 69 -26.63 7.99 8.40
CA SER A 69 -25.24 8.39 8.63
C SER A 69 -24.70 7.83 9.95
N GLY A 70 -23.40 7.62 10.03
CA GLY A 70 -22.79 7.09 11.24
C GLY A 70 -21.28 6.90 11.15
N ALA A 71 -20.73 6.32 12.22
CA ALA A 71 -19.33 5.95 12.32
C ALA A 71 -19.21 4.63 13.07
N ASP A 72 -18.25 3.81 12.68
CA ASP A 72 -17.86 2.61 13.41
C ASP A 72 -16.35 2.38 13.34
N THR A 73 -15.87 1.47 14.18
CA THR A 73 -14.47 1.06 14.21
C THR A 73 -14.39 -0.45 14.04
N VAL A 74 -13.58 -0.90 13.08
CA VAL A 74 -13.32 -2.31 12.81
C VAL A 74 -11.84 -2.55 13.04
N GLY A 75 -11.50 -3.22 14.14
CA GLY A 75 -10.11 -3.35 14.58
C GLY A 75 -9.49 -1.99 14.91
N THR A 76 -8.43 -1.61 14.20
CA THR A 76 -7.76 -0.29 14.32
C THR A 76 -8.22 0.73 13.29
N THR A 77 -9.14 0.35 12.40
CA THR A 77 -9.59 1.16 11.26
C THR A 77 -10.93 1.80 11.58
N THR A 78 -11.03 3.12 11.40
CA THR A 78 -12.26 3.87 11.65
C THR A 78 -12.98 4.14 10.34
N ARG A 79 -14.29 3.90 10.26
CA ARG A 79 -15.11 4.15 9.08
C ARG A 79 -16.19 5.16 9.44
N ASN A 80 -16.33 6.18 8.60
CA ASN A 80 -17.33 7.22 8.72
C ASN A 80 -18.16 7.22 7.44
N TRP A 81 -19.48 7.38 7.54
CA TRP A 81 -20.33 7.50 6.37
C TRP A 81 -21.42 8.53 6.56
N THR A 82 -21.73 9.21 5.47
CA THR A 82 -22.78 10.23 5.41
C THR A 82 -23.77 9.88 4.31
N VAL A 83 -25.04 9.94 4.68
CA VAL A 83 -26.19 9.83 3.78
C VAL A 83 -26.76 11.22 3.61
N THR A 84 -26.65 11.77 2.40
CA THR A 84 -27.11 13.13 2.09
C THR A 84 -28.20 13.06 1.02
N PRO A 85 -29.44 13.48 1.29
CA PRO A 85 -30.46 13.60 0.25
C PRO A 85 -30.06 14.71 -0.72
N VAL A 86 -30.02 14.39 -2.01
CA VAL A 86 -29.66 15.31 -3.11
C VAL A 86 -30.93 15.84 -3.78
N SER A 87 -31.96 14.99 -3.92
CA SER A 87 -33.29 15.36 -4.42
C SER A 87 -34.35 14.42 -3.83
N ALA A 88 -35.63 14.64 -4.15
CA ALA A 88 -36.75 13.84 -3.64
C ALA A 88 -36.57 12.32 -3.82
N ASN A 89 -35.92 11.91 -4.93
CA ASN A 89 -35.71 10.50 -5.27
C ASN A 89 -34.23 10.13 -5.37
N LEU A 90 -33.29 10.95 -4.88
CA LEU A 90 -31.86 10.67 -4.99
C LEU A 90 -31.14 10.96 -3.68
N THR A 91 -30.43 9.97 -3.17
CA THR A 91 -29.56 10.12 -2.01
C THR A 91 -28.11 9.77 -2.37
N GLN A 92 -27.18 10.56 -1.86
CA GLN A 92 -25.74 10.35 -1.99
C GLN A 92 -25.23 9.65 -0.73
N LEU A 93 -24.55 8.52 -0.93
CA LEU A 93 -23.79 7.82 0.06
C LEU A 93 -22.31 8.16 -0.09
N THR A 94 -21.69 8.66 0.97
CA THR A 94 -20.24 8.84 1.03
C THR A 94 -19.72 8.01 2.19
N VAL A 95 -18.78 7.11 1.94
CA VAL A 95 -18.10 6.33 2.97
C VAL A 95 -16.62 6.65 2.93
N THR A 96 -16.05 6.98 4.07
CA THR A 96 -14.63 7.29 4.28
C THR A 96 -14.07 6.35 5.33
N VAL A 97 -12.98 5.69 5.00
CA VAL A 97 -12.26 4.79 5.90
C VAL A 97 -10.90 5.39 6.21
N HIS A 98 -10.59 5.52 7.50
CA HIS A 98 -9.34 6.02 8.04
C HIS A 98 -8.56 4.87 8.68
N TRP A 99 -7.31 4.73 8.29
CA TRP A 99 -6.38 3.72 8.82
C TRP A 99 -5.00 4.34 8.97
N ALA A 100 -4.13 3.75 9.79
CA ALA A 100 -2.75 4.18 9.92
C ALA A 100 -1.82 3.09 9.41
N ASP A 101 -0.69 3.47 8.79
CA ASP A 101 0.36 2.51 8.45
C ASP A 101 1.10 2.03 9.72
N GLU A 102 2.03 1.08 9.55
CA GLU A 102 2.83 0.53 10.66
C GLU A 102 3.74 1.57 11.34
N ARG A 103 3.93 2.75 10.74
CA ARG A 103 4.68 3.88 11.28
C ARG A 103 3.76 4.92 11.95
N GLY A 104 2.46 4.70 11.94
CA GLY A 104 1.46 5.62 12.48
C GLY A 104 1.06 6.76 11.54
N ASN A 105 1.49 6.74 10.27
CA ASN A 105 1.06 7.75 9.30
C ASN A 105 -0.41 7.51 8.94
N PRO A 106 -1.26 8.55 9.04
CA PRO A 106 -2.67 8.41 8.73
C PRO A 106 -2.90 8.35 7.22
N HIS A 107 -3.77 7.44 6.82
CA HIS A 107 -4.26 7.25 5.46
C HIS A 107 -5.79 7.22 5.46
N SER A 108 -6.38 7.58 4.32
CA SER A 108 -7.83 7.49 4.16
C SER A 108 -8.22 7.11 2.75
N ASN A 109 -9.23 6.25 2.63
CA ASN A 109 -9.84 5.87 1.37
C ASN A 109 -11.31 6.34 1.42
N THR A 110 -11.81 6.95 0.34
CA THR A 110 -13.20 7.43 0.26
C THR A 110 -13.88 6.88 -0.98
N MET A 111 -15.15 6.48 -0.84
CA MET A 111 -16.00 6.05 -1.94
C MET A 111 -17.34 6.78 -1.89
N MET A 112 -17.79 7.27 -3.04
CA MET A 112 -19.07 7.93 -3.22
C MET A 112 -19.96 7.12 -4.16
N SER A 113 -21.24 6.99 -3.81
CA SER A 113 -22.25 6.35 -4.65
C SER A 113 -23.59 7.06 -4.51
N TYR A 114 -24.44 6.94 -5.52
CA TYR A 114 -25.80 7.47 -5.49
C TYR A 114 -26.79 6.32 -5.49
N MET A 115 -27.88 6.44 -4.73
CA MET A 115 -29.02 5.53 -4.79
C MET A 115 -30.31 6.31 -5.05
N SER A 116 -31.21 5.72 -5.83
CA SER A 116 -32.56 6.25 -5.95
C SER A 116 -33.33 5.94 -4.67
N ALA A 117 -34.03 6.92 -4.10
CA ALA A 117 -35.09 6.61 -3.15
C ALA A 117 -36.25 6.00 -3.96
N HIS A 118 -36.69 4.81 -3.58
CA HIS A 118 -37.81 4.12 -4.20
C HIS A 118 -39.08 4.30 -3.37
#